data_AF-A0A8H6U7A3-F1
#
_entry.id   AF-A0A8H6U7A3-F1
#
_cell.length_a   1.000
_cell.length_b   1.000
_cell.length_c   1.000
_cell.angle_alpha   90.00
_cell.angle_beta   90.00
_cell.angle_gamma   90.00
#
_symmetry.space_group_name_H-M   'P 1'
#
loop_
_entity.id
_entity.type
_entity.pdbx_description
1 polymer ?
#
loop_
_entity_poly.entity_id
_entity_poly.type
_entity_poly.pdbx_seq_one_letter_code
_entity_poly.pdbx_strand_id
1 'polypeptide(L)'
;MGTRDLDPNHGAKLTSTITSARRQARGLSKRRRASSLASSLLRRRIWLIPLAINLAFLLVYAANPSESNPAHPFIFLSYKLGNEFTDNDGFGLPPQYGKGLRDIAYVCFYTVFLTFTREACMREILSPLARRCGIQSRAKRARFAENTYTALYIAVVAPWGMYLMHRTPVWYLNTRGMYEGYPHHTHEAGFKSYYLLQAAFWMQQVVVMVLGLEARRKDFDQLIAHHVVTVALVALSYRFHFAYMGIAVYITHDVSDFFLSVSKSLNYLDSPAQGWSFALCIAMWIYLRHYINLRILYSALPGGEFSTVGPYVLDWAAEQYKGPLANVITFSLLAALQALNIFWLYCLLRCAYKFVFLGVAQDDRSEVEDEGQEAGNSSAGHLDKEIHDGSRATVVGDADINAPDAAAVKGLAHGLVQRRSGQS
;
A
#
# COMPACT_ATOMS: atom_id res chain seq x y z
N MET A 1 -54.51 55.43 -28.43
CA MET A 1 -53.93 54.06 -28.47
C MET A 1 -52.42 54.22 -28.53
N GLY A 2 -51.58 53.87 -27.56
CA GLY A 2 -51.71 53.32 -26.22
C GLY A 2 -50.27 53.28 -25.68
N THR A 3 -50.03 53.88 -24.53
CA THR A 3 -48.72 53.91 -23.85
C THR A 3 -48.37 52.49 -23.41
N ARG A 4 -47.26 51.94 -23.91
CA ARG A 4 -46.74 50.64 -23.45
C ARG A 4 -45.98 50.87 -22.15
N ASP A 5 -46.67 50.64 -21.05
CA ASP A 5 -46.08 50.51 -19.73
C ASP A 5 -45.01 49.41 -19.75
N LEU A 6 -43.75 49.79 -19.54
CA LEU A 6 -42.69 48.83 -19.23
C LEU A 6 -42.92 48.38 -17.79
N ASP A 7 -43.41 47.15 -17.64
CA ASP A 7 -43.67 46.52 -16.33
C ASP A 7 -42.40 46.55 -15.46
N PRO A 8 -42.37 47.33 -14.37
CA PRO A 8 -41.20 47.43 -13.49
C PRO A 8 -40.85 46.10 -12.81
N ASN A 9 -41.71 45.08 -12.86
CA ASN A 9 -41.44 43.75 -12.32
C ASN A 9 -40.50 42.88 -13.16
N HIS A 10 -40.22 43.22 -14.42
CA HIS A 10 -39.37 42.37 -15.27
C HIS A 10 -37.90 42.42 -14.83
N GLY A 11 -37.39 43.62 -14.50
CA GLY A 11 -36.04 43.81 -13.95
C GLY A 11 -35.88 43.22 -12.54
N ALA A 12 -36.93 43.30 -11.71
CA ALA A 12 -36.95 42.74 -10.35
C ALA A 12 -36.94 41.19 -10.35
N LYS A 13 -37.66 40.55 -11.28
CA LYS A 13 -37.62 39.09 -11.44
C LYS A 13 -36.25 38.59 -11.89
N LEU A 14 -35.61 39.28 -12.83
CA LEU A 14 -34.29 38.91 -13.33
C LEU A 14 -33.21 39.05 -12.24
N THR A 15 -33.23 40.15 -11.47
CA THR A 15 -32.32 40.35 -10.33
C THR A 15 -32.56 39.33 -9.21
N SER A 16 -33.81 38.99 -8.88
CA SER A 16 -34.09 37.96 -7.86
C SER A 16 -33.54 36.58 -8.26
N THR A 17 -33.62 36.25 -9.55
CA THR A 17 -33.17 34.96 -10.11
C THR A 17 -31.64 34.85 -10.14
N ILE A 18 -30.95 35.94 -10.49
CA ILE A 18 -29.48 36.01 -10.43
C ILE A 18 -28.98 35.95 -8.99
N THR A 19 -29.72 36.55 -8.05
CA THR A 19 -29.37 36.56 -6.62
C THR A 19 -29.57 35.19 -5.97
N SER A 20 -30.62 34.46 -6.36
CA SER A 20 -30.87 33.08 -5.90
C SER A 20 -29.81 32.11 -6.43
N ALA A 21 -29.44 32.21 -7.71
CA ALA A 21 -28.38 31.42 -8.33
C ALA A 21 -27.01 31.67 -7.68
N ARG A 22 -26.66 32.94 -7.38
CA ARG A 22 -25.42 33.29 -6.65
C ARG A 22 -25.43 32.76 -5.21
N ARG A 23 -26.57 32.79 -4.49
CA ARG A 23 -26.69 32.18 -3.15
C ARG A 23 -26.49 30.66 -3.20
N GLN A 24 -27.07 29.99 -4.19
CA GLN A 24 -26.95 28.54 -4.37
C GLN A 24 -25.50 28.14 -4.71
N ALA A 25 -24.83 28.87 -5.61
CA ALA A 25 -23.42 28.67 -5.93
C ALA A 25 -22.49 28.90 -4.71
N ARG A 26 -22.75 29.94 -3.91
CA ARG A 26 -22.01 30.18 -2.65
C ARG A 26 -22.26 29.10 -1.60
N GLY A 27 -23.48 28.55 -1.53
CA GLY A 27 -23.82 27.43 -0.66
C GLY A 27 -23.09 26.14 -1.05
N LEU A 28 -23.04 25.82 -2.34
CA LEU A 28 -22.30 24.68 -2.89
C LEU A 28 -20.78 24.83 -2.68
N SER A 29 -20.23 26.03 -2.89
CA SER A 29 -18.81 26.34 -2.62
C SER A 29 -18.44 26.23 -1.14
N LYS A 30 -19.28 26.75 -0.23
CA LYS A 30 -19.10 26.57 1.22
C LYS A 30 -19.16 25.10 1.63
N ARG A 31 -20.09 24.32 1.06
CA ARG A 31 -20.21 22.87 1.32
C ARG A 31 -19.00 22.09 0.79
N ARG A 32 -18.47 22.46 -0.39
CA ARG A 32 -17.21 21.91 -0.94
C ARG A 32 -16.00 22.27 -0.07
N ARG A 33 -15.89 23.52 0.41
CA ARG A 33 -14.82 23.94 1.33
C ARG A 33 -14.93 23.27 2.69
N ALA A 34 -16.13 23.13 3.26
CA ALA A 34 -16.35 22.40 4.50
C ALA A 34 -16.04 20.90 4.35
N SER A 35 -16.42 20.27 3.22
CA SER A 35 -16.04 18.91 2.85
C SER A 35 -14.53 18.75 2.66
N SER A 36 -13.87 19.74 2.07
CA SER A 36 -12.41 19.78 1.89
C SER A 36 -11.68 19.91 3.23
N LEU A 37 -12.15 20.78 4.12
CA LEU A 37 -11.59 20.96 5.46
C LEU A 37 -11.83 19.73 6.35
N ALA A 38 -13.06 19.19 6.37
CA ALA A 38 -13.38 17.97 7.09
C ALA A 38 -12.54 16.79 6.58
N SER A 39 -12.43 16.61 5.25
CA SER A 39 -11.55 15.57 4.68
C SER A 39 -10.06 15.82 4.90
N SER A 40 -9.62 17.08 5.07
CA SER A 40 -8.23 17.41 5.44
C SER A 40 -7.93 17.10 6.91
N LEU A 41 -8.89 17.34 7.81
CA LEU A 41 -8.79 17.04 9.24
C LEU A 41 -8.91 15.53 9.49
N LEU A 42 -9.82 14.85 8.80
CA LEU A 42 -9.94 13.39 8.81
C LEU A 42 -8.67 12.74 8.27
N ARG A 43 -8.09 13.28 7.19
CA ARG A 43 -6.77 12.86 6.70
C ARG A 43 -5.66 13.11 7.69
N ARG A 44 -5.68 14.16 8.51
CA ARG A 44 -4.66 14.40 9.55
C ARG A 44 -4.76 13.40 10.72
N ARG A 45 -5.94 12.86 11.00
CA ARG A 45 -6.23 11.98 12.14
C ARG A 45 -6.56 10.53 11.78
N ILE A 46 -6.22 10.09 10.56
CA ILE A 46 -6.64 8.77 10.06
C ILE A 46 -6.15 7.61 10.95
N TRP A 47 -5.00 7.77 11.61
CA TRP A 47 -4.43 6.77 12.50
C TRP A 47 -5.14 6.67 13.86
N LEU A 48 -5.93 7.68 14.24
CA LEU A 48 -6.71 7.65 15.49
C LEU A 48 -7.84 6.63 15.45
N ILE A 49 -8.42 6.37 14.27
CA ILE A 49 -9.50 5.39 14.12
C ILE A 49 -9.00 3.96 14.42
N PRO A 50 -7.98 3.42 13.73
CA PRO A 50 -7.46 2.10 14.06
C PRO A 50 -6.85 2.07 15.48
N LEU A 51 -6.25 3.16 15.97
CA LEU A 51 -5.82 3.23 17.36
C LEU A 51 -6.98 3.06 18.34
N ALA A 52 -8.07 3.79 18.16
CA ALA A 52 -9.24 3.72 19.04
C ALA A 52 -9.85 2.32 19.04
N ILE A 53 -9.89 1.65 17.88
CA ILE A 53 -10.36 0.26 17.77
C ILE A 53 -9.44 -0.67 18.58
N ASN A 54 -8.12 -0.59 18.39
CA ASN A 54 -7.17 -1.41 19.16
C ASN A 54 -7.29 -1.17 20.66
N LEU A 55 -7.35 0.10 21.08
CA LEU A 55 -7.51 0.47 22.49
C LEU A 55 -8.83 -0.07 23.07
N ALA A 56 -9.92 -0.07 22.31
CA ALA A 56 -11.18 -0.64 22.76
C ALA A 56 -11.05 -2.14 23.08
N PHE A 57 -10.41 -2.92 22.20
CA PHE A 57 -10.14 -4.35 22.46
C PHE A 57 -9.23 -4.55 23.68
N LEU A 58 -8.17 -3.74 23.81
CA LEU A 58 -7.26 -3.81 24.96
C LEU A 58 -7.96 -3.44 26.28
N LEU A 59 -8.86 -2.46 26.28
CA LEU A 59 -9.65 -2.07 27.45
C LEU A 59 -10.67 -3.15 27.83
N VAL A 60 -11.34 -3.76 26.85
CA VAL A 60 -12.24 -4.91 27.08
C VAL A 60 -11.47 -6.08 27.69
N TYR A 61 -10.25 -6.35 27.21
CA TYR A 61 -9.40 -7.37 27.81
C TYR A 61 -8.96 -7.01 29.23
N ALA A 62 -8.52 -5.76 29.46
CA ALA A 62 -8.06 -5.28 30.76
C ALA A 62 -9.16 -5.32 31.84
N ALA A 63 -10.44 -5.22 31.47
CA ALA A 63 -11.56 -5.35 32.39
C ALA A 63 -11.72 -6.77 32.97
N ASN A 64 -11.33 -7.80 32.24
CA ASN A 64 -11.32 -9.19 32.71
C ASN A 64 -10.22 -9.99 31.98
N PRO A 65 -8.97 -9.97 32.47
CA PRO A 65 -7.84 -10.63 31.81
C PRO A 65 -7.91 -12.15 32.02
N SER A 66 -8.76 -12.81 31.26
CA SER A 66 -8.92 -14.28 31.26
C SER A 66 -9.13 -14.81 29.85
N GLU A 67 -8.87 -16.11 29.65
CA GLU A 67 -9.11 -16.78 28.35
C GLU A 67 -10.59 -16.78 27.94
N SER A 68 -11.49 -16.60 28.91
CA SER A 68 -12.93 -16.48 28.69
C SER A 68 -13.36 -15.14 28.07
N ASN A 69 -12.47 -14.15 28.06
CA ASN A 69 -12.79 -12.81 27.58
C ASN A 69 -13.03 -12.83 26.05
N PRO A 70 -14.10 -12.17 25.54
CA PRO A 70 -14.35 -12.10 24.11
C PRO A 70 -13.23 -11.43 23.30
N ALA A 71 -12.38 -10.59 23.92
CA ALA A 71 -11.20 -9.99 23.29
C ALA A 71 -9.99 -10.93 23.26
N HIS A 72 -9.97 -12.02 24.04
CA HIS A 72 -8.82 -12.91 24.12
C HIS A 72 -8.42 -13.52 22.75
N PRO A 73 -9.34 -14.04 21.92
CA PRO A 73 -9.00 -14.59 20.60
C PRO A 73 -8.45 -13.57 19.60
N PHE A 74 -8.65 -12.28 19.84
CA PHE A 74 -8.13 -11.19 19.01
C PHE A 74 -6.67 -10.86 19.35
N ILE A 75 -6.31 -10.99 20.63
CA ILE A 75 -5.00 -10.57 21.15
C ILE A 75 -4.02 -11.75 21.23
N PHE A 76 -4.51 -12.94 21.60
CA PHE A 76 -3.68 -14.12 21.85
C PHE A 76 -4.03 -15.28 20.91
N LEU A 77 -3.05 -16.18 20.71
CA LEU A 77 -3.26 -17.38 19.93
C LEU A 77 -4.35 -18.27 20.54
N SER A 78 -5.27 -18.74 19.70
CA SER A 78 -6.31 -19.69 20.07
C SER A 78 -5.87 -21.13 19.80
N TYR A 79 -6.54 -22.09 20.44
CA TYR A 79 -6.35 -23.55 20.24
C TYR A 79 -5.01 -24.08 20.75
N LYS A 80 -4.60 -23.63 21.94
CA LYS A 80 -3.46 -24.22 22.65
C LYS A 80 -3.77 -25.68 22.98
N LEU A 81 -2.91 -26.58 22.55
CA LEU A 81 -2.96 -27.99 22.92
C LEU A 81 -2.21 -28.20 24.23
N GLY A 82 -2.63 -29.17 25.03
CA GLY A 82 -1.95 -29.52 26.28
C GLY A 82 -0.50 -29.97 26.05
N ASN A 83 0.30 -30.05 27.12
CA ASN A 83 1.66 -30.59 27.09
C ASN A 83 1.68 -32.13 26.90
N GLU A 84 0.87 -32.67 25.98
CA GLU A 84 0.86 -34.10 25.65
C GLU A 84 2.11 -34.52 24.86
N PHE A 85 2.88 -33.54 24.37
CA PHE A 85 4.20 -33.74 23.80
C PHE A 85 5.25 -33.51 24.88
N THR A 86 5.47 -34.50 25.74
CA THR A 86 6.69 -34.58 26.55
C THR A 86 7.73 -35.34 25.73
N ASP A 87 8.91 -34.76 25.53
CA ASP A 87 10.04 -35.54 25.02
C ASP A 87 10.39 -36.66 26.01
N ASN A 88 10.96 -37.77 25.52
CA ASN A 88 11.41 -38.89 26.36
C ASN A 88 12.44 -38.47 27.44
N ASP A 89 13.03 -37.27 27.31
CA ASP A 89 14.08 -36.73 28.17
C ASP A 89 13.57 -35.70 29.22
N GLY A 90 12.25 -35.52 29.37
CA GLY A 90 11.67 -34.69 30.45
C GLY A 90 11.80 -33.17 30.26
N PHE A 91 12.31 -32.69 29.13
CA PHE A 91 12.20 -31.29 28.73
C PHE A 91 10.81 -31.04 28.12
N GLY A 92 10.10 -30.03 28.62
CA GLY A 92 8.81 -29.64 28.06
C GLY A 92 8.98 -29.12 26.63
N LEU A 93 8.37 -29.80 25.66
CA LEU A 93 8.34 -29.30 24.28
C LEU A 93 7.59 -27.96 24.22
N PRO A 94 7.94 -27.07 23.27
CA PRO A 94 7.24 -25.81 23.10
C PRO A 94 5.74 -26.06 22.85
N PRO A 95 4.85 -25.20 23.39
CA PRO A 95 3.41 -25.40 23.30
C PRO A 95 2.96 -25.41 21.83
N GLN A 96 2.20 -26.46 21.49
CA GLN A 96 1.64 -26.67 20.16
C GLN A 96 0.24 -26.06 20.07
N TYR A 97 -0.09 -25.55 18.89
CA TYR A 97 -1.38 -24.93 18.61
C TYR A 97 -2.01 -25.57 17.38
N GLY A 98 -3.29 -25.91 17.48
CA GLY A 98 -4.12 -26.30 16.34
C GLY A 98 -4.61 -25.08 15.55
N LYS A 99 -5.56 -25.29 14.63
CA LYS A 99 -6.18 -24.23 13.82
C LYS A 99 -7.68 -24.13 14.04
N GLY A 100 -8.28 -22.97 13.78
CA GLY A 100 -9.73 -22.83 13.74
C GLY A 100 -10.21 -21.40 13.46
N LEU A 101 -11.53 -21.21 13.47
CA LEU A 101 -12.15 -19.93 13.08
C LEU A 101 -11.73 -18.73 13.95
N ARG A 102 -11.33 -18.96 15.21
CA ARG A 102 -10.83 -17.91 16.09
C ARG A 102 -9.52 -17.28 15.59
N ASP A 103 -8.79 -17.96 14.71
CA ASP A 103 -7.58 -17.39 14.09
C ASP A 103 -7.92 -16.22 13.15
N ILE A 104 -9.15 -16.16 12.61
CA ILE A 104 -9.64 -15.01 11.83
C ILE A 104 -9.73 -13.76 12.73
N ALA A 105 -10.17 -13.91 13.98
CA ALA A 105 -10.25 -12.80 14.93
C ALA A 105 -8.86 -12.21 15.20
N TYR A 106 -7.85 -13.07 15.40
CA TYR A 106 -6.45 -12.69 15.53
C TYR A 106 -5.99 -11.90 14.29
N VAL A 107 -6.21 -12.44 13.08
CA VAL A 107 -5.84 -11.76 11.83
C VAL A 107 -6.52 -10.40 11.71
N CYS A 108 -7.82 -10.30 12.00
CA CYS A 108 -8.55 -9.04 11.93
C CYS A 108 -7.99 -7.98 12.90
N PHE A 109 -7.73 -8.35 14.15
CA PHE A 109 -7.15 -7.43 15.13
C PHE A 109 -5.78 -6.94 14.67
N TYR A 110 -4.89 -7.86 14.29
CA TYR A 110 -3.55 -7.49 13.85
C TYR A 110 -3.54 -6.71 12.53
N THR A 111 -4.52 -6.89 11.63
CA THR A 111 -4.69 -6.04 10.45
C THR A 111 -4.97 -4.59 10.85
N VAL A 112 -5.84 -4.36 11.84
CA VAL A 112 -6.13 -3.01 12.35
C VAL A 112 -4.93 -2.43 13.11
N PHE A 113 -4.27 -3.24 13.93
CA PHE A 113 -3.01 -2.89 14.60
C PHE A 113 -1.93 -2.45 13.62
N LEU A 114 -1.67 -3.24 12.58
CA LEU A 114 -0.67 -2.93 11.55
C LEU A 114 -1.05 -1.69 10.74
N THR A 115 -2.35 -1.46 10.50
CA THR A 115 -2.83 -0.23 9.85
C THR A 115 -2.53 1.00 10.70
N PHE A 116 -2.77 0.93 12.02
CA PHE A 116 -2.37 1.97 12.96
C PHE A 116 -0.85 2.20 12.94
N THR A 117 -0.07 1.13 13.14
CA THR A 117 1.39 1.19 13.21
C THR A 117 1.98 1.79 11.94
N ARG A 118 1.50 1.38 10.75
CA ARG A 118 1.89 1.94 9.47
C ARG A 118 1.68 3.45 9.42
N GLU A 119 0.45 3.90 9.65
CA GLU A 119 0.12 5.32 9.54
C GLU A 119 0.84 6.16 10.60
N ALA A 120 0.95 5.67 11.84
CA ALA A 120 1.67 6.36 12.91
C ALA A 120 3.16 6.49 12.58
N CYS A 121 3.83 5.40 12.20
CA CYS A 121 5.24 5.41 11.82
C CYS A 121 5.51 6.33 10.62
N MET A 122 4.71 6.21 9.56
CA MET A 122 4.89 7.01 8.35
C MET A 122 4.74 8.52 8.62
N ARG A 123 3.82 8.91 9.50
CA ARG A 123 3.50 10.33 9.74
C ARG A 123 4.34 10.96 10.83
N GLU A 124 4.54 10.27 11.93
CA GLU A 124 5.20 10.82 13.12
C GLU A 124 6.72 10.62 13.07
N ILE A 125 7.20 9.60 12.35
CA ILE A 125 8.63 9.26 12.30
C ILE A 125 9.21 9.53 10.91
N LEU A 126 8.69 8.85 9.88
CA LEU A 126 9.34 8.82 8.55
C LEU A 126 9.10 10.12 7.77
N SER A 127 7.91 10.70 7.83
CA SER A 127 7.60 11.96 7.14
C SER A 127 8.40 13.17 7.66
N PRO A 128 8.66 13.30 8.98
CA PRO A 128 9.60 14.29 9.51
C PRO A 128 11.05 13.98 9.15
N LEU A 129 11.46 12.70 9.21
CA LEU A 129 12.80 12.29 8.80
C LEU A 129 13.08 12.64 7.33
N ALA A 130 12.13 12.36 6.43
CA ALA A 130 12.21 12.71 5.01
C ALA A 130 12.45 14.21 4.79
N ARG A 131 11.82 15.08 5.61
CA ARG A 131 12.05 16.54 5.55
C ARG A 131 13.45 16.90 6.03
N ARG A 132 13.94 16.26 7.09
CA ARG A 132 15.30 16.48 7.60
C ARG A 132 16.36 16.02 6.58
N CYS A 133 16.06 14.99 5.80
CA CYS A 133 16.89 14.52 4.70
C CYS A 133 16.77 15.37 3.42
N GLY A 134 16.00 16.48 3.43
CA GLY A 134 15.95 17.43 2.31
C GLY A 134 14.92 17.12 1.22
N ILE A 135 14.05 16.10 1.38
CA ILE A 135 13.02 15.79 0.39
C ILE A 135 11.91 16.85 0.46
N GLN A 136 11.86 17.75 -0.53
CA GLN A 136 10.92 18.88 -0.55
C GLN A 136 9.52 18.48 -1.05
N SER A 137 9.46 17.62 -2.08
CA SER A 137 8.18 17.19 -2.68
C SER A 137 7.36 16.36 -1.69
N ARG A 138 6.10 16.74 -1.49
CA ARG A 138 5.17 16.01 -0.62
C ARG A 138 4.89 14.59 -1.13
N ALA A 139 4.80 14.42 -2.45
CA ALA A 139 4.58 13.12 -3.07
C ALA A 139 5.80 12.21 -2.87
N LYS A 140 7.00 12.69 -3.18
CA LYS A 140 8.25 11.96 -2.92
C LYS A 140 8.43 11.60 -1.45
N ARG A 141 8.08 12.50 -0.52
CA ARG A 141 8.09 12.21 0.92
C ARG A 141 7.15 11.08 1.33
N ALA A 142 5.95 11.03 0.75
CA ALA A 142 5.00 9.96 1.01
C ALA A 142 5.56 8.62 0.52
N ARG A 143 6.10 8.58 -0.71
CA ARG A 143 6.70 7.37 -1.28
C ARG A 143 7.95 6.90 -0.53
N PHE A 144 8.80 7.82 -0.11
CA PHE A 144 9.92 7.51 0.77
C PHE A 144 9.40 6.87 2.07
N ALA A 145 8.42 7.49 2.73
CA ALA A 145 7.86 6.95 3.97
C ALA A 145 7.23 5.56 3.79
N GLU A 146 6.54 5.31 2.69
CA GLU A 146 5.96 3.99 2.36
C GLU A 146 7.05 2.93 2.21
N ASN A 147 8.05 3.18 1.36
CA ASN A 147 9.11 2.21 1.11
C ASN A 147 9.98 2.01 2.36
N THR A 148 10.31 3.07 3.08
CA THR A 148 11.09 2.94 4.32
C THR A 148 10.31 2.22 5.42
N TYR A 149 8.99 2.42 5.53
CA TYR A 149 8.16 1.64 6.46
C TYR A 149 8.20 0.15 6.12
N THR A 150 8.02 -0.21 4.84
CA THR A 150 8.09 -1.60 4.39
C THR A 150 9.46 -2.21 4.70
N ALA A 151 10.56 -1.48 4.44
CA ALA A 151 11.90 -1.94 4.77
C ALA A 151 12.08 -2.18 6.28
N LEU A 152 11.60 -1.28 7.14
CA LEU A 152 11.69 -1.42 8.60
C LEU A 152 10.85 -2.58 9.13
N TYR A 153 9.62 -2.76 8.61
CA TYR A 153 8.76 -3.88 8.96
C TYR A 153 9.44 -5.22 8.61
N ILE A 154 9.95 -5.35 7.39
CA ILE A 154 10.57 -6.58 6.93
C ILE A 154 11.90 -6.84 7.65
N ALA A 155 12.66 -5.79 8.00
CA ALA A 155 13.90 -5.94 8.78
C ALA A 155 13.69 -6.63 10.14
N VAL A 156 12.47 -6.58 10.69
CA VAL A 156 12.10 -7.28 11.92
C VAL A 156 11.49 -8.65 11.61
N VAL A 157 10.55 -8.70 10.67
CA VAL A 157 9.74 -9.90 10.42
C VAL A 157 10.50 -10.98 9.65
N ALA A 158 11.36 -10.62 8.68
CA ALA A 158 12.12 -11.62 7.91
C ALA A 158 13.13 -12.40 8.77
N PRO A 159 13.95 -11.79 9.65
CA PRO A 159 14.80 -12.55 10.57
C PRO A 159 14.01 -13.46 11.51
N TRP A 160 12.88 -12.99 12.03
CA TRP A 160 12.01 -13.82 12.89
C TRP A 160 11.47 -15.04 12.13
N GLY A 161 10.99 -14.84 10.90
CA GLY A 161 10.53 -15.92 10.06
C GLY A 161 11.64 -16.88 9.64
N MET A 162 12.87 -16.39 9.36
CA MET A 162 14.02 -17.27 9.08
C MET A 162 14.39 -18.13 10.29
N TYR A 163 14.37 -17.55 11.50
CA TYR A 163 14.59 -18.31 12.74
C TYR A 163 13.54 -19.41 12.92
N LEU A 164 12.27 -19.12 12.66
CA LEU A 164 11.20 -20.11 12.74
C LEU A 164 11.33 -21.19 11.67
N MET A 165 11.67 -20.82 10.43
CA MET A 165 11.91 -21.77 9.34
C MET A 165 13.08 -22.70 9.65
N HIS A 166 14.13 -22.22 10.34
CA HIS A 166 15.27 -23.04 10.77
C HIS A 166 14.86 -24.19 11.70
N ARG A 167 13.81 -23.99 12.48
CA ARG A 167 13.24 -25.00 13.39
C ARG A 167 12.31 -25.99 12.69
N THR A 168 12.18 -25.92 11.37
CA THR A 168 11.33 -26.81 10.58
C THR A 168 12.14 -27.57 9.54
N PRO A 169 11.62 -28.69 8.99
CA PRO A 169 12.27 -29.41 7.88
C PRO A 169 12.48 -28.56 6.61
N VAL A 170 11.83 -27.39 6.52
CA VAL A 170 11.91 -26.45 5.41
C VAL A 170 13.19 -25.59 5.47
N TRP A 171 14.05 -25.76 6.48
CA TRP A 171 15.27 -24.97 6.61
C TRP A 171 16.08 -24.92 5.30
N TYR A 172 16.58 -23.73 5.01
CA TYR A 172 17.27 -23.42 3.76
C TYR A 172 16.44 -23.74 2.50
N LEU A 173 15.12 -23.54 2.60
CA LEU A 173 14.16 -23.65 1.50
C LEU A 173 14.14 -25.06 0.88
N ASN A 174 14.27 -26.08 1.74
CA ASN A 174 14.20 -27.48 1.35
C ASN A 174 12.76 -27.85 0.94
N THR A 175 12.56 -28.18 -0.34
CA THR A 175 11.24 -28.52 -0.90
C THR A 175 10.70 -29.84 -0.35
N ARG A 176 11.55 -30.83 -0.10
CA ARG A 176 11.13 -32.11 0.49
C ARG A 176 10.52 -31.91 1.87
N GLY A 177 11.13 -31.03 2.67
CA GLY A 177 10.66 -30.66 4.00
C GLY A 177 9.29 -29.98 4.02
N MET A 178 8.81 -29.45 2.87
CA MET A 178 7.47 -28.89 2.76
C MET A 178 6.38 -29.96 2.78
N TYR A 179 6.71 -31.21 2.43
CA TYR A 179 5.76 -32.32 2.30
C TYR A 179 5.98 -33.43 3.32
N GLU A 180 7.19 -33.51 3.88
CA GLU A 180 7.54 -34.50 4.90
C GLU A 180 6.68 -34.32 6.15
N GLY A 181 6.08 -35.41 6.64
CA GLY A 181 5.18 -35.39 7.79
C GLY A 181 3.84 -34.68 7.54
N TYR A 182 3.49 -34.38 6.29
CA TYR A 182 2.17 -33.82 5.97
C TYR A 182 1.04 -34.85 6.24
N PRO A 183 -0.10 -34.46 6.85
CA PRO A 183 -0.52 -33.09 7.20
C PRO A 183 0.09 -32.54 8.50
N HIS A 184 0.53 -31.28 8.45
CA HIS A 184 1.05 -30.56 9.63
C HIS A 184 -0.11 -29.95 10.45
N HIS A 185 -0.76 -30.76 11.28
CA HIS A 185 -1.96 -30.32 12.02
C HIS A 185 -1.70 -29.24 13.07
N THR A 186 -0.48 -29.21 13.62
CA THR A 186 -0.11 -28.36 14.74
C THR A 186 1.18 -27.61 14.45
N HIS A 187 1.31 -26.43 15.06
CA HIS A 187 2.49 -25.60 14.96
C HIS A 187 2.90 -25.06 16.32
N GLU A 188 4.20 -24.87 16.50
CA GLU A 188 4.72 -24.12 17.65
C GLU A 188 4.11 -22.70 17.68
N ALA A 189 3.92 -22.15 18.88
CA ALA A 189 3.37 -20.81 19.09
C ALA A 189 4.03 -19.74 18.21
N GLY A 190 5.37 -19.78 18.10
CA GLY A 190 6.13 -18.84 17.29
C GLY A 190 5.79 -18.95 15.80
N PHE A 191 5.73 -20.18 15.27
CA PHE A 191 5.38 -20.41 13.87
C PHE A 191 3.96 -19.95 13.57
N LYS A 192 2.98 -20.35 14.41
CA LYS A 192 1.58 -19.97 14.21
C LYS A 192 1.37 -18.46 14.27
N SER A 193 1.95 -17.78 15.27
CA SER A 193 1.84 -16.32 15.41
C SER A 193 2.49 -15.58 14.25
N TYR A 194 3.67 -16.00 13.80
CA TYR A 194 4.31 -15.44 12.60
C TYR A 194 3.43 -15.60 11.37
N TYR A 195 2.91 -16.80 11.14
CA TYR A 195 2.10 -17.10 9.96
C TYR A 195 0.81 -16.27 9.93
N LEU A 196 0.10 -16.17 11.06
CA LEU A 196 -1.10 -15.35 11.18
C LEU A 196 -0.82 -13.85 11.13
N LEU A 197 0.30 -13.39 11.69
CA LEU A 197 0.71 -11.98 11.61
C LEU A 197 1.04 -11.59 10.16
N GLN A 198 1.70 -12.47 9.41
CA GLN A 198 1.94 -12.27 7.99
C GLN A 198 0.62 -12.23 7.22
N ALA A 199 -0.32 -13.14 7.47
CA ALA A 199 -1.65 -13.05 6.91
C ALA A 199 -2.33 -11.70 7.23
N ALA A 200 -2.20 -11.21 8.47
CA ALA A 200 -2.73 -9.91 8.89
C ALA A 200 -2.08 -8.73 8.16
N PHE A 201 -0.77 -8.79 7.90
CA PHE A 201 -0.06 -7.80 7.09
C PHE A 201 -0.55 -7.78 5.65
N TRP A 202 -0.70 -8.94 5.01
CA TRP A 202 -1.25 -9.02 3.66
C TRP A 202 -2.68 -8.51 3.58
N MET A 203 -3.52 -8.82 4.58
CA MET A 203 -4.86 -8.26 4.69
C MET A 203 -4.84 -6.74 4.91
N GLN A 204 -3.86 -6.22 5.67
CA GLN A 204 -3.64 -4.79 5.83
C GLN A 204 -3.29 -4.11 4.50
N GLN A 205 -2.50 -4.74 3.63
CA GLN A 205 -2.23 -4.23 2.28
C GLN A 205 -3.49 -4.19 1.41
N VAL A 206 -4.35 -5.22 1.50
CA VAL A 206 -5.66 -5.22 0.83
C VAL A 206 -6.54 -4.06 1.31
N VAL A 207 -6.59 -3.81 2.62
CA VAL A 207 -7.35 -2.67 3.19
C VAL A 207 -6.82 -1.34 2.67
N VAL A 208 -5.50 -1.15 2.65
CA VAL A 208 -4.86 0.06 2.12
C VAL A 208 -5.21 0.28 0.65
N MET A 209 -5.19 -0.79 -0.15
CA MET A 209 -5.52 -0.75 -1.57
C MET A 209 -7.01 -0.41 -1.81
N VAL A 210 -7.93 -1.09 -1.13
CA VAL A 210 -9.39 -0.91 -1.29
C VAL A 210 -9.84 0.48 -0.83
N LEU A 211 -9.26 0.99 0.26
CA LEU A 211 -9.55 2.33 0.76
C LEU A 211 -8.84 3.45 -0.03
N GLY A 212 -8.01 3.11 -1.02
CA GLY A 212 -7.27 4.08 -1.83
C GLY A 212 -6.33 4.95 -0.98
N LEU A 213 -5.75 4.39 0.08
CA LEU A 213 -4.82 5.10 0.96
C LEU A 213 -3.46 5.33 0.29
N GLU A 214 -3.13 4.50 -0.70
CA GLU A 214 -1.97 4.67 -1.60
C GLU A 214 -2.44 5.17 -2.97
N ALA A 215 -1.65 6.06 -3.60
CA ALA A 215 -1.97 6.51 -4.96
C ALA A 215 -1.77 5.39 -5.99
N ARG A 216 -2.71 5.31 -6.94
CA ARG A 216 -2.76 4.27 -7.97
C ARG A 216 -1.50 4.29 -8.83
N ARG A 217 -0.85 3.12 -8.93
CA ARG A 217 0.37 2.90 -9.71
C ARG A 217 0.04 2.53 -11.16
N LYS A 218 1.02 2.60 -12.07
CA LYS A 218 0.82 2.11 -13.47
C LYS A 218 0.55 0.61 -13.55
N ASP A 219 1.05 -0.16 -12.60
CA ASP A 219 0.90 -1.62 -12.50
C ASP A 219 -0.23 -2.04 -11.56
N PHE A 220 -1.24 -1.18 -11.37
CA PHE A 220 -2.32 -1.42 -10.41
C PHE A 220 -3.11 -2.69 -10.69
N ASP A 221 -3.36 -3.01 -11.97
CA ASP A 221 -4.16 -4.18 -12.33
C ASP A 221 -3.38 -5.47 -12.05
N GLN A 222 -2.07 -5.49 -12.30
CA GLN A 222 -1.17 -6.59 -11.94
C GLN A 222 -1.04 -6.71 -10.42
N LEU A 223 -1.03 -5.59 -9.69
CA LEU A 223 -1.03 -5.57 -8.23
C LEU A 223 -2.32 -6.17 -7.65
N ILE A 224 -3.49 -5.87 -8.22
CA ILE A 224 -4.76 -6.51 -7.82
C ILE A 224 -4.70 -8.01 -8.07
N ALA A 225 -4.29 -8.42 -9.29
CA ALA A 225 -4.17 -9.84 -9.63
C ALA A 225 -3.24 -10.57 -8.65
N HIS A 226 -2.14 -9.94 -8.28
CA HIS A 226 -1.23 -10.43 -7.25
C HIS A 226 -1.89 -10.58 -5.89
N HIS A 227 -2.60 -9.57 -5.40
CA HIS A 227 -3.30 -9.67 -4.11
C HIS A 227 -4.34 -10.78 -4.09
N VAL A 228 -5.06 -11.00 -5.20
CA VAL A 228 -5.99 -12.14 -5.32
C VAL A 228 -5.23 -13.46 -5.20
N VAL A 229 -4.12 -13.62 -5.93
CA VAL A 229 -3.31 -14.85 -5.91
C VAL A 229 -2.66 -15.07 -4.53
N THR A 230 -2.07 -14.04 -3.92
CA THR A 230 -1.38 -14.18 -2.63
C THR A 230 -2.35 -14.43 -1.49
N VAL A 231 -3.50 -13.74 -1.43
CA VAL A 231 -4.53 -14.02 -0.42
C VAL A 231 -5.07 -15.45 -0.59
N ALA A 232 -5.28 -15.91 -1.83
CA ALA A 232 -5.66 -17.29 -2.08
C ALA A 232 -4.59 -18.29 -1.62
N LEU A 233 -3.32 -18.06 -1.94
CA LEU A 233 -2.21 -18.90 -1.47
C LEU A 233 -2.15 -18.99 0.05
N VAL A 234 -2.24 -17.86 0.75
CA VAL A 234 -2.21 -17.80 2.22
C VAL A 234 -3.42 -18.52 2.82
N ALA A 235 -4.63 -18.22 2.34
CA ALA A 235 -5.85 -18.82 2.87
C ALA A 235 -5.89 -20.34 2.66
N LEU A 236 -5.56 -20.80 1.45
CA LEU A 236 -5.60 -22.21 1.10
C LEU A 236 -4.48 -23.00 1.78
N SER A 237 -3.26 -22.45 1.84
CA SER A 237 -2.17 -23.15 2.51
C SER A 237 -2.38 -23.26 4.01
N TYR A 238 -2.98 -22.26 4.67
CA TYR A 238 -3.39 -22.40 6.07
C TYR A 238 -4.57 -23.38 6.24
N ARG A 239 -5.61 -23.26 5.40
CA ARG A 239 -6.82 -24.10 5.49
C ARG A 239 -6.51 -25.58 5.26
N PHE A 240 -5.58 -25.90 4.36
CA PHE A 240 -5.25 -27.26 3.95
C PHE A 240 -3.85 -27.70 4.41
N HIS A 241 -3.32 -27.15 5.51
CA HIS A 241 -2.10 -27.63 6.18
C HIS A 241 -0.80 -27.56 5.35
N PHE A 242 -0.74 -26.72 4.32
CA PHE A 242 0.48 -26.46 3.53
C PHE A 242 1.29 -25.28 4.08
N ALA A 243 1.22 -25.02 5.39
CA ALA A 243 1.86 -23.85 6.00
C ALA A 243 3.39 -23.87 5.87
N TYR A 244 4.01 -25.05 5.78
CA TYR A 244 5.44 -25.22 5.53
C TYR A 244 5.88 -24.78 4.12
N MET A 245 5.04 -25.01 3.11
CA MET A 245 5.25 -24.37 1.81
C MET A 245 5.03 -22.85 1.90
N GLY A 246 4.00 -22.43 2.64
CA GLY A 246 3.65 -21.03 2.84
C GLY A 246 4.78 -20.19 3.46
N ILE A 247 5.46 -20.69 4.49
CA ILE A 247 6.58 -19.97 5.13
C ILE A 247 7.75 -19.77 4.15
N ALA A 248 8.06 -20.73 3.29
CA ALA A 248 9.10 -20.58 2.28
C ALA A 248 8.75 -19.48 1.26
N VAL A 249 7.48 -19.43 0.83
CA VAL A 249 6.99 -18.36 -0.06
C VAL A 249 7.02 -17.00 0.65
N TYR A 250 6.61 -16.91 1.91
CA TYR A 250 6.72 -15.66 2.69
C TYR A 250 8.15 -15.15 2.77
N ILE A 251 9.11 -15.98 3.19
CA ILE A 251 10.50 -15.55 3.38
C ILE A 251 11.14 -15.07 2.07
N THR A 252 10.93 -15.80 0.97
CA THR A 252 11.48 -15.41 -0.33
C THR A 252 10.93 -14.07 -0.81
N HIS A 253 9.63 -13.82 -0.60
CA HIS A 253 8.99 -12.57 -1.01
C HIS A 253 9.36 -11.40 -0.09
N ASP A 254 9.36 -11.60 1.22
CA ASP A 254 9.76 -10.59 2.20
C ASP A 254 11.20 -10.14 1.98
N VAL A 255 12.15 -11.07 1.94
CA VAL A 255 13.58 -10.73 1.83
C VAL A 255 13.87 -9.99 0.52
N SER A 256 13.22 -10.37 -0.59
CA SER A 256 13.36 -9.63 -1.85
C SER A 256 12.71 -8.24 -1.81
N ASP A 257 11.55 -8.11 -1.17
CA ASP A 257 10.87 -6.81 -1.00
C ASP A 257 11.63 -5.86 -0.07
N PHE A 258 12.41 -6.38 0.88
CA PHE A 258 13.34 -5.58 1.68
C PHE A 258 14.35 -4.86 0.79
N PHE A 259 15.05 -5.58 -0.10
CA PHE A 259 16.04 -4.96 -0.98
C PHE A 259 15.39 -3.98 -1.97
N LEU A 260 14.19 -4.29 -2.47
CA LEU A 260 13.44 -3.37 -3.32
C LEU A 260 13.09 -2.07 -2.57
N SER A 261 12.59 -2.20 -1.35
CA SER A 261 12.17 -1.08 -0.51
C SER A 261 13.34 -0.21 -0.06
N VAL A 262 14.48 -0.84 0.27
CA VAL A 262 15.74 -0.13 0.59
C VAL A 262 16.24 0.62 -0.64
N SER A 263 16.30 -0.03 -1.81
CA SER A 263 16.74 0.61 -3.04
C SER A 263 15.82 1.77 -3.43
N LYS A 264 14.50 1.65 -3.30
CA LYS A 264 13.60 2.79 -3.53
C LYS A 264 13.82 3.93 -2.54
N SER A 265 14.02 3.60 -1.27
CA SER A 265 14.27 4.61 -0.22
C SER A 265 15.56 5.38 -0.47
N LEU A 266 16.63 4.69 -0.89
CA LEU A 266 17.90 5.31 -1.26
C LEU A 266 17.79 6.17 -2.53
N ASN A 267 16.94 5.77 -3.48
CA ASN A 267 16.64 6.57 -4.67
C ASN A 267 16.03 7.93 -4.31
N TYR A 268 15.04 7.93 -3.40
CA TYR A 268 14.38 9.18 -2.98
C TYR A 268 15.29 10.09 -2.15
N LEU A 269 16.39 9.56 -1.62
CA LEU A 269 17.41 10.31 -0.89
C LEU A 269 18.57 10.78 -1.78
N ASP A 270 18.55 10.47 -3.08
CA ASP A 270 19.65 10.72 -4.02
C ASP A 270 21.01 10.18 -3.49
N SER A 271 20.96 9.03 -2.80
CA SER A 271 22.15 8.46 -2.14
C SER A 271 23.12 7.85 -3.15
N PRO A 272 24.45 8.02 -2.99
CA PRO A 272 25.44 7.38 -3.87
C PRO A 272 25.41 5.85 -3.78
N ALA A 273 24.87 5.28 -2.70
CA ALA A 273 24.68 3.85 -2.53
C ALA A 273 23.56 3.28 -3.41
N GLN A 274 22.79 4.13 -4.11
CA GLN A 274 21.62 3.73 -4.87
C GLN A 274 21.94 2.66 -5.92
N GLY A 275 22.97 2.87 -6.74
CA GLY A 275 23.34 1.93 -7.80
C GLY A 275 23.69 0.54 -7.27
N TRP A 276 24.49 0.46 -6.20
CA TRP A 276 24.84 -0.81 -5.55
C TRP A 276 23.60 -1.49 -4.96
N SER A 277 22.76 -0.73 -4.24
CA SER A 277 21.54 -1.27 -3.64
C SER A 277 20.55 -1.81 -4.68
N PHE A 278 20.47 -1.16 -5.84
CA PHE A 278 19.59 -1.57 -6.92
C PHE A 278 20.10 -2.83 -7.63
N ALA A 279 21.41 -2.93 -7.85
CA ALA A 279 22.03 -4.15 -8.37
C ALA A 279 21.81 -5.34 -7.42
N LEU A 280 21.99 -5.13 -6.11
CA LEU A 280 21.71 -6.14 -5.10
C LEU A 280 20.22 -6.54 -5.07
N CYS A 281 19.32 -5.56 -5.21
CA CYS A 281 17.89 -5.83 -5.35
C CYS A 281 17.58 -6.76 -6.52
N ILE A 282 18.15 -6.52 -7.71
CA ILE A 282 17.93 -7.37 -8.89
C ILE A 282 18.48 -8.78 -8.64
N ALA A 283 19.68 -8.90 -8.08
CA ALA A 283 20.29 -10.20 -7.77
C ALA A 283 19.42 -11.01 -6.80
N MET A 284 18.97 -10.38 -5.70
CA MET A 284 18.11 -11.03 -4.70
C MET A 284 16.72 -11.34 -5.26
N TRP A 285 16.17 -10.49 -6.13
CA TRP A 285 14.91 -10.77 -6.83
C TRP A 285 15.02 -12.02 -7.69
N ILE A 286 16.07 -12.13 -8.52
CA ILE A 286 16.32 -13.30 -9.38
C ILE A 286 16.47 -14.56 -8.54
N TYR A 287 17.31 -14.54 -7.50
CA TYR A 287 17.54 -15.71 -6.66
C TYR A 287 16.26 -16.15 -5.92
N LEU A 288 15.61 -15.24 -5.20
CA LEU A 288 14.51 -15.60 -4.30
C LEU A 288 13.18 -15.80 -5.03
N ARG A 289 12.84 -14.94 -6.00
CA ARG A 289 11.53 -14.97 -6.68
C ARG A 289 11.50 -15.76 -7.97
N HIS A 290 12.66 -16.13 -8.51
CA HIS A 290 12.75 -16.97 -9.70
C HIS A 290 13.42 -18.29 -9.40
N TYR A 291 14.69 -18.32 -9.01
CA TYR A 291 15.39 -19.59 -8.81
C TYR A 291 14.72 -20.47 -7.74
N ILE A 292 14.46 -19.93 -6.55
CA ILE A 292 13.79 -20.69 -5.49
C ILE A 292 12.34 -21.00 -5.85
N ASN A 293 11.58 -20.04 -6.36
CA ASN A 293 10.17 -20.28 -6.70
C ASN A 293 10.02 -21.33 -7.82
N LEU A 294 10.92 -21.35 -8.81
CA LEU A 294 10.97 -22.40 -9.83
C LEU A 294 11.34 -23.77 -9.25
N ARG A 295 12.18 -23.83 -8.21
CA ARG A 295 12.44 -25.07 -7.46
C ARG A 295 11.17 -25.57 -6.74
N ILE A 296 10.42 -24.68 -6.09
CA ILE A 296 9.14 -25.03 -5.46
C ILE A 296 8.16 -25.51 -6.53
N LEU A 297 8.06 -24.80 -7.67
CA LEU A 297 7.16 -25.16 -8.76
C LEU A 297 7.54 -26.52 -9.38
N TYR A 298 8.84 -26.79 -9.54
CA TYR A 298 9.34 -28.09 -9.98
C TYR A 298 8.94 -29.21 -9.00
N SER A 299 9.03 -28.96 -7.69
CA SER A 299 8.58 -29.92 -6.67
C SER A 299 7.07 -30.24 -6.73
N ALA A 300 6.26 -29.31 -7.28
CA ALA A 300 4.82 -29.45 -7.44
C ALA A 300 4.40 -29.99 -8.83
N LEU A 301 5.34 -30.27 -9.74
CA LEU A 301 5.01 -30.90 -11.02
C LEU A 301 4.40 -32.30 -10.81
N PRO A 302 3.59 -32.81 -11.76
CA PRO A 302 3.15 -34.19 -11.74
C PRO A 302 4.35 -35.15 -11.66
N GLY A 303 4.36 -36.05 -10.66
CA GLY A 303 5.50 -36.94 -10.38
C GLY A 303 6.62 -36.31 -9.54
N GLY A 304 6.48 -35.03 -9.17
CA GLY A 304 7.38 -34.32 -8.25
C GLY A 304 7.16 -34.69 -6.78
N GLU A 305 7.88 -33.99 -5.90
CA GLU A 305 7.88 -34.21 -4.44
C GLU A 305 6.49 -34.05 -3.82
N PHE A 306 5.64 -33.15 -4.32
CA PHE A 306 4.26 -33.01 -3.86
C PHE A 306 3.50 -34.34 -3.95
N SER A 307 3.70 -35.09 -5.04
CA SER A 307 3.03 -36.38 -5.26
C SER A 307 3.75 -37.59 -4.68
N THR A 308 5.07 -37.49 -4.43
CA THR A 308 5.91 -38.64 -4.07
C THR A 308 6.34 -38.66 -2.60
N VAL A 309 6.36 -37.52 -1.92
CA VAL A 309 6.79 -37.42 -0.51
C VAL A 309 5.58 -37.48 0.41
N GLY A 310 5.45 -38.57 1.18
CA GLY A 310 4.31 -38.82 2.06
C GLY A 310 3.04 -39.26 1.30
N PRO A 311 1.94 -39.51 2.01
CA PRO A 311 0.71 -39.99 1.38
C PRO A 311 0.18 -39.01 0.32
N TYR A 312 -0.31 -39.55 -0.79
CA TYR A 312 -0.93 -38.79 -1.88
C TYR A 312 -2.33 -39.34 -2.16
N VAL A 313 -3.16 -39.29 -1.12
CA VAL A 313 -4.53 -39.80 -1.11
C VAL A 313 -5.39 -38.79 -0.38
N LEU A 314 -6.52 -38.40 -0.98
CA LEU A 314 -7.46 -37.48 -0.35
C LEU A 314 -8.26 -38.22 0.73
N ASP A 315 -8.12 -37.78 1.98
CA ASP A 315 -8.90 -38.26 3.13
C ASP A 315 -9.34 -37.08 3.99
N TRP A 316 -10.65 -36.81 3.99
CA TRP A 316 -11.24 -35.71 4.75
C TRP A 316 -11.26 -35.96 6.26
N ALA A 317 -11.37 -37.22 6.69
CA ALA A 317 -11.42 -37.58 8.11
C ALA A 317 -10.05 -37.44 8.77
N ALA A 318 -8.98 -37.83 8.06
CA ALA A 318 -7.60 -37.63 8.48
C ALA A 318 -7.07 -36.22 8.20
N GLU A 319 -7.89 -35.32 7.64
CA GLU A 319 -7.48 -34.00 7.12
C GLU A 319 -6.25 -34.05 6.17
N GLN A 320 -6.11 -35.15 5.44
CA GLN A 320 -5.07 -35.36 4.45
C GLN A 320 -5.59 -34.86 3.10
N TYR A 321 -5.16 -33.68 2.69
CA TYR A 321 -5.68 -33.03 1.48
C TYR A 321 -4.79 -33.16 0.24
N LYS A 322 -3.67 -33.89 0.34
CA LYS A 322 -2.82 -34.15 -0.82
C LYS A 322 -3.53 -35.04 -1.82
N GLY A 323 -3.62 -34.57 -3.06
CA GLY A 323 -4.18 -35.31 -4.17
C GLY A 323 -4.12 -34.49 -5.47
N PRO A 324 -4.61 -35.04 -6.59
CA PRO A 324 -4.53 -34.40 -7.91
C PRO A 324 -5.09 -32.98 -7.94
N LEU A 325 -6.26 -32.77 -7.35
CA LEU A 325 -6.91 -31.46 -7.33
C LEU A 325 -6.08 -30.43 -6.54
N ALA A 326 -5.63 -30.80 -5.33
CA ALA A 326 -4.80 -29.92 -4.51
C ALA A 326 -3.46 -29.60 -5.20
N ASN A 327 -2.87 -30.57 -5.90
CA ASN A 327 -1.63 -30.35 -6.64
C ASN A 327 -1.84 -29.35 -7.79
N VAL A 328 -2.89 -29.53 -8.60
CA VAL A 328 -3.23 -28.60 -9.69
C VAL A 328 -3.48 -27.19 -9.16
N ILE A 329 -4.29 -27.03 -8.11
CA ILE A 329 -4.57 -25.71 -7.52
C ILE A 329 -3.29 -25.06 -7.00
N THR A 330 -2.47 -25.81 -6.24
CA THR A 330 -1.21 -25.31 -5.69
C THR A 330 -0.25 -24.88 -6.79
N PHE A 331 -0.05 -25.74 -7.79
CA PHE A 331 0.79 -25.44 -8.95
C PHE A 331 0.29 -24.22 -9.72
N SER A 332 -1.01 -24.14 -10.03
CA SER A 332 -1.60 -23.02 -10.77
C SER A 332 -1.42 -21.68 -10.06
N LEU A 333 -1.63 -21.64 -8.73
CA LEU A 333 -1.45 -20.42 -7.95
C LEU A 333 0.04 -20.00 -7.88
N LEU A 334 0.95 -20.94 -7.67
CA LEU A 334 2.39 -20.66 -7.67
C LEU A 334 2.90 -20.25 -9.05
N ALA A 335 2.38 -20.85 -10.12
CA ALA A 335 2.69 -20.47 -11.50
C ALA A 335 2.16 -19.07 -11.84
N ALA A 336 0.95 -18.71 -11.38
CA ALA A 336 0.41 -17.36 -11.53
C ALA A 336 1.27 -16.33 -10.77
N LEU A 337 1.70 -16.66 -9.55
CA LEU A 337 2.65 -15.84 -8.78
C LEU A 337 3.99 -15.69 -9.52
N GLN A 338 4.50 -16.77 -10.12
CA GLN A 338 5.73 -16.74 -10.92
C GLN A 338 5.61 -15.86 -12.17
N ALA A 339 4.47 -15.89 -12.86
CA ALA A 339 4.21 -15.06 -14.02
C ALA A 339 4.22 -13.55 -13.67
N LEU A 340 3.59 -13.20 -12.55
CA LEU A 340 3.62 -11.83 -12.02
C LEU A 340 5.04 -11.41 -11.62
N ASN A 341 5.82 -12.30 -10.98
CA ASN A 341 7.22 -12.04 -10.65
C ASN A 341 8.09 -11.81 -11.91
N ILE A 342 7.81 -12.48 -13.03
CA ILE A 342 8.47 -12.24 -14.32
C ILE A 342 8.13 -10.86 -14.87
N PHE A 343 6.86 -10.45 -14.80
CA PHE A 343 6.44 -9.11 -15.21
C PHE A 343 7.20 -8.02 -14.44
N TRP A 344 7.32 -8.13 -13.11
CA TRP A 344 8.06 -7.15 -12.33
C TRP A 344 9.57 -7.22 -12.51
N LEU A 345 10.14 -8.41 -12.77
CA LEU A 345 11.54 -8.52 -13.15
C LEU A 345 11.80 -7.77 -14.47
N TYR A 346 10.91 -7.88 -15.46
CA TYR A 346 10.99 -7.08 -16.68
C TYR A 346 10.98 -5.57 -16.38
N CYS A 347 10.10 -5.10 -15.47
CA CYS A 347 10.12 -3.70 -15.05
C CYS A 347 11.43 -3.29 -14.37
N LEU A 348 11.99 -4.13 -13.50
CA LEU A 348 13.27 -3.87 -12.82
C LEU A 348 14.43 -3.79 -13.83
N LEU A 349 14.51 -4.73 -14.76
CA LEU A 349 15.53 -4.75 -15.80
C LEU A 349 15.40 -3.56 -16.75
N ARG A 350 14.17 -3.15 -17.08
CA ARG A 350 13.91 -1.93 -17.86
C ARG A 350 14.39 -0.68 -17.11
N CYS A 351 14.16 -0.58 -15.80
CA CYS A 351 14.69 0.52 -15.00
C CYS A 351 16.23 0.48 -14.94
N ALA A 352 16.83 -0.71 -14.83
CA ALA A 352 18.29 -0.89 -14.86
C ALA A 352 18.89 -0.45 -16.19
N TYR A 353 18.25 -0.80 -17.31
CA TYR A 353 18.65 -0.34 -18.64
C TYR A 353 18.64 1.19 -18.72
N LYS A 354 17.56 1.85 -18.26
CA LYS A 354 17.49 3.31 -18.24
C LYS A 354 18.55 3.94 -17.32
N PHE A 355 18.79 3.36 -16.15
CA PHE A 355 19.79 3.86 -15.21
C PHE A 355 21.20 3.79 -15.79
N VAL A 356 21.58 2.67 -16.41
CA VAL A 356 22.93 2.44 -16.95
C VAL A 356 23.16 3.19 -18.26
N PHE A 357 22.19 3.17 -19.18
CA PHE A 357 22.39 3.70 -20.55
C PHE A 357 21.90 5.14 -20.73
N LEU A 358 20.95 5.61 -19.92
CA LEU A 358 20.40 6.97 -20.04
C LEU A 358 20.77 7.87 -18.85
N GLY A 359 21.38 7.32 -17.79
CA GLY A 359 21.71 8.06 -16.57
C GLY A 359 20.48 8.54 -15.79
N VAL A 360 19.29 7.97 -16.07
CA VAL A 360 18.03 8.38 -15.43
C VAL A 360 17.66 7.37 -14.34
N ALA A 361 17.71 7.79 -13.08
CA ALA A 361 17.33 7.02 -11.90
C ALA A 361 15.82 7.14 -11.55
N GLN A 362 14.95 7.05 -12.56
CA GLN A 362 13.50 7.11 -12.38
C GLN A 362 12.87 5.71 -12.50
N ASP A 363 11.96 5.39 -11.58
CA ASP A 363 11.15 4.17 -11.62
C ASP A 363 9.88 4.40 -12.45
N ASP A 364 9.85 3.81 -13.66
CA ASP A 364 8.76 3.91 -14.64
C ASP A 364 7.37 3.61 -14.05
N ARG A 365 7.29 2.80 -12.99
CA ARG A 365 6.02 2.42 -12.33
C ARG A 365 5.36 3.58 -11.60
N SER A 366 6.16 4.56 -11.17
CA SER A 366 5.73 5.66 -10.29
C SER A 366 5.28 6.93 -11.01
N GLU A 367 5.50 7.07 -12.33
CA GLU A 367 5.30 8.36 -13.04
C GLU A 367 3.84 8.87 -13.04
N VAL A 368 2.82 8.00 -13.09
CA VAL A 368 1.39 8.45 -13.05
C VAL A 368 1.01 9.02 -11.67
N GLU A 369 1.78 8.68 -10.64
CA GLU A 369 1.50 9.05 -9.26
C GLU A 369 1.88 10.51 -8.97
N ASP A 370 2.96 11.00 -9.58
CA ASP A 370 3.40 12.40 -9.45
C ASP A 370 2.52 13.34 -10.30
N GLU A 371 2.18 12.97 -11.54
CA GLU A 371 1.39 13.82 -12.46
C GLU A 371 -0.05 14.08 -11.96
N GLY A 372 -0.72 13.06 -11.40
CA GLY A 372 -2.10 13.18 -10.91
C GLY A 372 -2.26 14.10 -9.69
N GLN A 373 -1.21 14.26 -8.88
CA GLN A 373 -1.21 15.13 -7.70
C GLN A 373 -0.78 16.56 -8.00
N GLU A 374 0.14 16.77 -8.94
CA GLU A 374 0.49 18.11 -9.43
C GLU A 374 -0.67 18.79 -10.17
N ALA A 375 -1.43 18.05 -10.97
CA ALA A 375 -2.62 18.56 -11.65
C ALA A 375 -3.72 19.03 -10.66
N GLY A 376 -3.93 18.27 -9.57
CA GLY A 376 -4.90 18.62 -8.52
C GLY A 376 -4.52 19.89 -7.75
N ASN A 377 -3.22 20.13 -7.52
CA ASN A 377 -2.73 21.32 -6.84
C ASN A 377 -2.77 22.57 -7.75
N SER A 378 -2.51 22.38 -9.05
CA SER A 378 -2.54 23.43 -10.06
C SER A 378 -3.95 23.96 -10.31
N SER A 379 -4.95 23.08 -10.34
CA SER A 379 -6.37 23.45 -10.49
C SER A 379 -6.90 24.27 -9.30
N ALA A 380 -6.48 23.93 -8.07
CA ALA A 380 -6.86 24.67 -6.87
C ALA A 380 -6.23 26.07 -6.82
N GLY A 381 -4.98 26.22 -7.25
CA GLY A 381 -4.30 27.52 -7.32
C GLY A 381 -4.82 28.46 -8.41
N HIS A 382 -5.36 27.92 -9.51
CA HIS A 382 -5.98 28.70 -10.59
C HIS A 382 -7.34 29.30 -10.15
N LEU A 383 -8.16 28.50 -9.45
CA LEU A 383 -9.46 28.94 -8.93
C LEU A 383 -9.33 30.02 -7.84
N ASP A 384 -8.32 29.97 -6.97
CA ASP A 384 -8.11 31.02 -5.97
C ASP A 384 -7.54 32.32 -6.57
N LYS A 385 -6.82 32.26 -7.71
CA LYS A 385 -6.38 33.47 -8.45
C LYS A 385 -7.54 34.17 -9.17
N GLU A 386 -8.45 33.42 -9.81
CA GLU A 386 -9.64 34.03 -10.45
C GLU A 386 -10.59 34.68 -9.43
N ILE A 387 -10.72 34.10 -8.23
CA ILE A 387 -11.55 34.69 -7.15
C ILE A 387 -10.94 35.99 -6.62
N HIS A 388 -9.61 36.10 -6.58
CA HIS A 388 -8.93 37.30 -6.09
C HIS A 388 -8.89 38.43 -7.14
N ASP A 389 -8.85 38.10 -8.43
CA ASP A 389 -8.86 39.07 -9.53
C ASP A 389 -10.29 39.60 -9.80
N GLY A 390 -11.30 38.75 -9.69
CA GLY A 390 -12.72 39.14 -9.82
C GLY A 390 -13.26 40.03 -8.70
N SER A 391 -12.51 40.25 -7.62
CA SER A 391 -12.92 41.11 -6.50
C SER A 391 -12.36 42.54 -6.60
N ARG A 392 -11.57 42.86 -7.64
CA ARG A 392 -10.89 44.15 -7.77
C ARG A 392 -11.43 45.06 -8.89
N ALA A 393 -12.46 44.61 -9.63
CA ALA A 393 -13.17 45.44 -10.60
C ALA A 393 -14.58 45.77 -10.10
N THR A 394 -14.75 46.99 -9.56
CA THR A 394 -15.92 47.89 -9.69
C THR A 394 -15.95 48.87 -8.51
N VAL A 395 -15.22 49.98 -8.61
CA VAL A 395 -15.59 51.28 -8.02
C VAL A 395 -14.99 52.37 -8.92
N VAL A 396 -15.73 52.85 -9.92
CA VAL A 396 -15.74 54.28 -10.38
C VAL A 396 -17.01 54.50 -11.22
N GLY A 397 -17.76 55.56 -10.89
CA GLY A 397 -18.91 56.14 -11.61
C GLY A 397 -19.80 56.85 -10.57
N ASP A 398 -20.11 58.14 -10.61
CA ASP A 398 -20.20 59.11 -11.71
C ASP A 398 -20.04 60.56 -11.19
N ALA A 399 -19.58 61.48 -12.05
CA ALA A 399 -20.06 62.87 -12.09
C ALA A 399 -19.62 63.60 -13.39
N ASP A 400 -20.63 63.87 -14.22
CA ASP A 400 -20.94 65.09 -14.98
C ASP A 400 -20.03 65.74 -16.05
N ILE A 401 -20.64 65.78 -17.26
CA ILE A 401 -20.98 66.93 -18.14
C ILE A 401 -19.87 67.71 -18.90
N ASN A 402 -20.16 67.88 -20.20
CA ASN A 402 -19.70 68.85 -21.23
C ASN A 402 -18.53 68.49 -22.18
N ALA A 403 -18.84 68.59 -23.49
CA ALA A 403 -17.95 68.62 -24.66
C ALA A 403 -17.25 70.01 -24.79
N PRO A 404 -16.37 70.31 -25.79
CA PRO A 404 -15.89 69.54 -26.94
C PRO A 404 -14.35 69.63 -27.23
N ASP A 405 -13.94 68.98 -28.34
CA ASP A 405 -12.93 69.42 -29.33
C ASP A 405 -11.47 68.87 -29.33
N ALA A 406 -11.02 68.67 -30.58
CA ALA A 406 -9.65 68.67 -31.12
C ALA A 406 -8.56 67.65 -30.71
N ALA A 407 -8.19 66.84 -31.73
CA ALA A 407 -6.83 66.60 -32.23
C ALA A 407 -5.81 65.71 -31.48
N ALA A 408 -5.04 64.99 -32.32
CA ALA A 408 -3.71 64.43 -32.11
C ALA A 408 -3.60 63.10 -31.30
N VAL A 409 -2.77 62.12 -31.64
CA VAL A 409 -1.78 61.97 -32.72
C VAL A 409 -1.48 60.46 -32.85
N LYS A 410 -1.38 60.04 -34.12
CA LYS A 410 -0.74 58.83 -34.64
C LYS A 410 0.68 58.59 -34.07
N GLY A 411 1.05 57.33 -33.86
CA GLY A 411 2.45 56.90 -33.80
C GLY A 411 2.87 56.38 -32.41
N LEU A 412 3.64 55.31 -32.25
CA LEU A 412 4.51 54.59 -33.16
C LEU A 412 4.67 53.18 -32.57
N ALA A 413 4.31 52.15 -33.34
CA ALA A 413 4.91 50.84 -33.20
C ALA A 413 6.23 50.88 -33.98
N HIS A 414 7.37 50.93 -33.29
CA HIS A 414 8.67 50.41 -33.76
C HIS A 414 9.76 50.77 -32.75
N GLY A 415 10.44 49.76 -32.18
CA GLY A 415 11.73 49.99 -31.55
C GLY A 415 11.98 49.25 -30.25
N LEU A 416 11.96 47.91 -30.25
CA LEU A 416 12.68 47.11 -29.24
C LEU A 416 13.26 45.83 -29.85
N VAL A 417 13.95 45.96 -31.00
CA VAL A 417 14.97 45.02 -31.48
C VAL A 417 16.27 45.82 -31.54
N GLN A 418 17.38 45.22 -31.06
CA GLN A 418 18.71 45.80 -30.83
C GLN A 418 18.92 46.52 -29.49
N ARG A 419 19.21 45.73 -28.44
CA ARG A 419 20.23 46.07 -27.44
C ARG A 419 20.47 44.86 -26.53
N ARG A 420 21.31 43.92 -26.97
CA ARG A 420 22.12 43.05 -26.09
C ARG A 420 23.22 42.38 -26.90
N SER A 421 24.17 43.21 -27.30
CA SER A 421 25.53 42.82 -27.70
C SER A 421 26.47 43.87 -27.12
N GLY A 422 27.31 43.46 -26.16
CA GLY A 422 28.47 44.25 -25.73
C GLY A 422 28.60 44.45 -24.22
N GLN A 423 29.76 44.01 -23.71
CA GLN A 423 30.39 44.28 -22.41
C GLN A 423 29.89 43.38 -21.25
N SER A 424 30.70 42.57 -20.58
CA SER A 424 32.16 42.37 -20.54
C SER A 424 32.47 40.93 -20.14
#